data_AF-A0A529L630-F1
#
_entry.id   AF-A0A529L630-F1
#
_cell.length_a   1.000
_cell.length_b   1.000
_cell.length_c   1.000
_cell.angle_alpha   90.00
_cell.angle_beta   90.00
_cell.angle_gamma   90.00
#
_symmetry.space_group_name_H-M   'P 1'
#
loop_
_entity.id
_entity.type
_entity.pdbx_description
1 polymer ?
#
loop_
_entity_poly.entity_id
_entity_poly.type
_entity_poly.pdbx_seq_one_letter_code
_entity_poly.pdbx_strand_id
1 'polypeptide(L)'
;LNWLETVGDFEGGKRVPTLQINDILSIKRAVQGGAGIAMLPDYVISKDSNLVQLLPETEVPSFDTYFAYPDAMKNQAKLHVFRDFIIAKARSWSF
;
A
#
# COMPACT_ATOMS: atom_id res chain seq x y z
N LEU A 1 9.11 -4.24 1.63
CA LEU A 1 7.76 -4.72 1.26
C LEU A 1 7.70 -6.24 1.41
N ASN A 2 8.22 -6.81 2.51
CA ASN A 2 8.49 -8.25 2.63
C ASN A 2 7.88 -8.83 3.91
N TRP A 3 6.91 -8.14 4.50
CA TRP A 3 6.28 -8.55 5.75
C TRP A 3 5.63 -9.94 5.65
N LEU A 4 5.09 -10.31 4.48
CA LEU A 4 4.58 -11.66 4.22
C LEU A 4 5.66 -12.75 4.33
N GLU A 5 6.93 -12.41 4.19
CA GLU A 5 8.02 -13.39 4.34
C GLU A 5 8.27 -13.73 5.82
N THR A 6 7.80 -12.89 6.75
CA THR A 6 8.11 -12.98 8.20
C THR A 6 6.87 -13.01 9.10
N VAL A 7 5.66 -12.75 8.59
CA VAL A 7 4.44 -12.73 9.43
C VAL A 7 4.08 -14.12 9.94
N GLY A 8 3.82 -14.25 11.24
CA GLY A 8 3.48 -15.51 11.91
C GLY A 8 4.70 -16.29 12.38
N ASP A 9 4.48 -17.38 13.11
CA ASP A 9 5.54 -18.19 13.71
C ASP A 9 5.90 -19.36 12.80
N PHE A 10 7.08 -19.31 12.18
CA PHE A 10 7.60 -20.34 11.29
C PHE A 10 8.96 -20.81 11.79
N GLU A 11 9.05 -22.10 12.14
CA GLU A 11 10.33 -22.75 12.41
C GLU A 11 11.20 -22.67 11.13
N GLY A 12 12.24 -21.81 11.15
CA GLY A 12 13.13 -21.59 10.01
C GLY A 12 13.31 -20.13 9.57
N GLY A 13 12.58 -19.19 10.16
CA GLY A 13 12.93 -17.76 10.16
C GLY A 13 12.55 -16.94 8.92
N LYS A 14 12.15 -17.55 7.79
CA LYS A 14 11.62 -16.81 6.62
C LYS A 14 10.91 -17.68 5.58
N ARG A 15 9.77 -17.25 5.04
CA ARG A 15 9.14 -17.89 3.87
C ARG A 15 9.89 -17.55 2.58
N VAL A 16 10.04 -18.54 1.69
CA VAL A 16 10.56 -18.32 0.32
C VAL A 16 9.41 -17.91 -0.61
N PRO A 17 9.48 -16.74 -1.26
CA PRO A 17 8.43 -16.29 -2.16
C PRO A 17 8.45 -17.08 -3.48
N THR A 18 7.27 -17.51 -3.94
CA THR A 18 7.09 -18.14 -5.25
C THR A 18 7.26 -17.15 -6.41
N LEU A 19 6.97 -15.87 -6.17
CA LEU A 19 7.04 -14.79 -7.14
C LEU A 19 7.42 -13.47 -6.45
N GLN A 20 8.37 -12.73 -7.03
CA GLN A 20 8.73 -11.39 -6.57
C GLN A 20 8.62 -10.40 -7.74
N ILE A 21 7.88 -9.32 -7.54
CA ILE A 21 7.66 -8.28 -8.55
C ILE A 21 7.85 -6.91 -7.88
N ASN A 22 8.52 -5.99 -8.57
CA ASN A 22 8.73 -4.61 -8.11
C ASN A 22 7.69 -3.64 -8.71
N ASP A 23 6.40 -3.99 -8.64
CA ASP A 23 5.29 -3.16 -9.10
C ASP A 23 3.97 -3.65 -8.48
N ILE A 24 3.26 -2.77 -7.78
CA ILE A 24 2.07 -3.15 -7.00
C ILE A 24 0.90 -3.58 -7.89
N LEU A 25 0.73 -2.95 -9.06
CA LEU A 25 -0.35 -3.28 -9.99
C LEU A 25 -0.13 -4.65 -10.63
N SER A 26 1.12 -5.02 -10.88
CA SER A 26 1.51 -6.33 -11.39
C SER A 26 1.33 -7.41 -10.33
N ILE A 27 1.62 -7.14 -9.06
CA ILE A 27 1.31 -8.05 -7.95
C ILE A 27 -0.21 -8.29 -7.86
N LYS A 28 -1.03 -7.23 -7.92
CA LYS A 28 -2.51 -7.36 -7.94
C LYS A 28 -2.97 -8.30 -9.05
N ARG A 29 -2.50 -8.08 -10.28
CA ARG A 29 -2.87 -8.92 -11.44
C ARG A 29 -2.42 -10.38 -11.26
N ALA A 30 -1.22 -10.61 -10.73
CA ALA A 30 -0.71 -11.95 -10.48
C ALA A 30 -1.60 -12.71 -9.47
N VAL A 31 -1.99 -12.06 -8.37
CA VAL A 31 -2.88 -12.66 -7.37
C VAL A 31 -4.28 -12.89 -7.93
N GLN A 32 -4.84 -11.96 -8.71
CA GLN A 32 -6.11 -12.16 -9.40
C GLN A 32 -6.06 -13.34 -10.39
N GLY A 33 -4.89 -13.60 -10.97
CA GLY A 33 -4.62 -14.77 -11.82
C GLY A 33 -4.30 -16.06 -11.07
N GLY A 34 -4.35 -16.07 -9.73
CA GLY A 34 -4.14 -17.26 -8.91
C GLY A 34 -2.69 -17.54 -8.52
N ALA A 35 -1.78 -16.57 -8.61
CA ALA A 35 -0.36 -16.76 -8.25
C ALA A 35 -0.10 -16.98 -6.74
N GLY A 36 -1.10 -16.74 -5.87
CA GLY A 36 -0.98 -16.94 -4.42
C GLY A 36 -1.57 -15.79 -3.61
N ILE A 37 -0.98 -15.53 -2.43
CA ILE A 37 -1.39 -14.46 -1.51
C ILE A 37 -0.40 -13.29 -1.61
N ALA A 38 -0.90 -12.05 -1.61
CA ALA A 38 -0.06 -10.86 -1.52
C ALA A 38 -0.58 -9.82 -0.54
N MET A 39 0.32 -8.97 -0.08
CA MET A 39 0.01 -7.74 0.64
C MET A 39 -0.24 -6.67 -0.40
N LEU A 40 -1.48 -6.16 -0.43
CA LEU A 40 -1.92 -5.12 -1.35
C LEU A 40 -2.47 -3.95 -0.51
N PRO A 41 -2.06 -2.71 -0.77
CA PRO A 41 -2.73 -1.55 -0.21
C PRO A 41 -4.21 -1.52 -0.59
N ASP A 42 -5.05 -1.09 0.33
CA ASP A 42 -6.49 -0.91 0.14
C ASP A 42 -6.83 -0.08 -1.11
N TYR A 43 -6.08 0.98 -1.38
CA TYR A 43 -6.33 1.91 -2.49
C TYR A 43 -6.15 1.30 -3.88
N VAL A 44 -5.49 0.13 -4.00
CA VAL A 44 -5.40 -0.59 -5.29
C VAL A 44 -6.51 -1.63 -5.45
N ILE A 45 -7.30 -1.88 -4.41
CA ILE A 45 -8.36 -2.88 -4.41
C ILE A 45 -9.70 -2.22 -4.73
N SER A 46 -10.37 -2.75 -5.75
CA SER A 46 -11.74 -2.37 -6.10
C SER A 46 -12.73 -3.40 -5.52
N LYS A 47 -13.98 -3.00 -5.30
CA LYS A 47 -15.03 -3.88 -4.73
C LYS A 47 -15.32 -5.12 -5.60
N ASP A 48 -15.03 -5.02 -6.89
CA ASP A 48 -15.19 -6.07 -7.90
C ASP A 48 -13.91 -6.88 -8.16
N SER A 49 -12.87 -6.70 -7.34
CA SER A 49 -11.53 -7.25 -7.58
C SER A 49 -11.40 -8.77 -7.47
N ASN A 50 -12.48 -9.51 -7.20
CA ASN A 50 -12.49 -10.96 -6.97
C ASN A 50 -11.46 -11.48 -5.95
N LEU A 51 -10.91 -10.59 -5.12
CA LEU A 51 -9.96 -10.88 -4.05
C LEU A 51 -10.70 -10.95 -2.71
N VAL A 52 -10.20 -11.80 -1.83
CA VAL A 52 -10.69 -11.94 -0.45
C VAL A 52 -9.60 -11.43 0.49
N GLN A 53 -9.96 -10.53 1.40
CA GLN A 53 -9.05 -10.07 2.44
C GLN A 53 -8.78 -11.22 3.43
N LEU A 54 -7.50 -11.47 3.69
CA LEU A 54 -7.04 -12.43 4.69
C LEU A 54 -6.47 -11.69 5.89
N LEU A 55 -6.53 -12.32 7.07
CA LEU A 55 -5.98 -11.78 8.31
C LEU A 55 -6.49 -10.36 8.67
N PRO A 56 -7.81 -10.13 8.73
CA PRO A 56 -8.36 -8.78 8.97
C PRO A 56 -7.95 -8.17 10.31
N GLU A 57 -7.68 -9.01 11.32
CA GLU A 57 -7.27 -8.59 12.67
C GLU A 57 -5.76 -8.34 12.80
N THR A 58 -4.99 -8.58 11.74
CA THR A 58 -3.53 -8.43 11.80
C THR A 58 -3.13 -7.02 11.43
N GLU A 59 -2.46 -6.33 12.36
CA GLU A 59 -1.85 -5.04 12.08
C GLU A 59 -0.75 -5.21 11.03
N VAL A 60 -0.98 -4.60 9.88
CA VAL A 60 0.02 -4.45 8.83
C VAL A 60 0.87 -3.20 9.09
N PRO A 61 2.15 -3.19 8.69
CA PRO A 61 3.00 -2.02 8.86
C PRO A 61 2.37 -0.79 8.19
N SER A 62 2.19 0.29 8.95
CA SER A 62 1.84 1.59 8.40
C SER A 62 3.07 2.23 7.75
N PHE A 63 2.85 2.96 6.65
CA PHE A 63 3.91 3.70 5.99
C PHE A 63 3.68 5.20 6.16
N ASP A 64 4.70 5.90 6.65
CA ASP A 64 4.66 7.35 6.71
C ASP A 64 4.56 7.94 5.30
N THR A 65 3.58 8.81 5.11
CA THR A 65 3.34 9.49 3.83
C THR A 65 3.60 10.98 3.98
N TYR A 66 4.44 11.52 3.10
CA TYR A 66 4.87 12.92 3.16
C TYR A 66 4.48 13.68 1.90
N PHE A 67 4.10 14.94 2.08
CA PHE A 67 3.96 15.90 0.99
C PHE A 67 5.27 16.69 0.82
N ALA A 68 6.08 16.31 -0.17
CA ALA A 68 7.40 16.92 -0.41
C ALA A 68 7.35 17.95 -1.55
N TYR A 69 8.08 19.05 -1.38
CA TYR A 69 8.21 20.12 -2.38
C TYR A 69 9.56 20.82 -2.23
N PRO A 70 10.10 21.46 -3.29
CA PRO A 70 11.33 22.25 -3.18
C PRO A 70 11.16 23.45 -2.25
N ASP A 71 12.18 23.77 -1.44
CA ASP A 71 12.13 24.91 -0.49
C ASP A 71 11.81 26.25 -1.18
N ALA A 72 12.30 26.45 -2.41
CA ALA A 72 12.01 27.62 -3.23
C ALA A 72 10.51 27.85 -3.49
N MET A 73 9.68 26.83 -3.32
CA MET A 73 8.23 26.91 -3.49
C MET A 73 7.47 27.22 -2.19
N LYS A 74 8.12 27.26 -1.03
CA LYS A 74 7.43 27.26 0.28
C LYS A 74 6.46 28.41 0.49
N ASN A 75 6.67 29.55 -0.17
CA ASN A 75 5.85 30.76 -0.05
C ASN A 75 4.92 30.97 -1.26
N GLN A 76 4.84 30.02 -2.20
CA GLN A 76 4.01 30.16 -3.39
C GLN A 76 2.54 29.89 -3.07
N ALA A 77 1.67 30.84 -3.39
CA ALA A 77 0.23 30.70 -3.19
C ALA A 77 -0.36 29.43 -3.84
N LYS A 78 0.11 29.07 -5.05
CA LYS A 78 -0.30 27.84 -5.74
C LYS A 78 0.05 26.58 -4.96
N LEU A 79 1.22 26.53 -4.31
CA LEU A 79 1.63 25.40 -3.48
C LEU A 79 0.72 25.28 -2.26
N HIS A 80 0.42 26.39 -1.59
CA HIS A 80 -0.45 26.39 -0.41
C HIS A 80 -1.85 25.87 -0.74
N VAL A 81 -2.47 26.39 -1.81
CA VAL A 81 -3.80 25.94 -2.25
C VAL A 81 -3.79 24.44 -2.59
N PHE A 82 -2.76 23.97 -3.29
CA PHE A 82 -2.64 22.54 -3.63
C PHE A 82 -2.42 21.66 -2.40
N ARG A 83 -1.52 22.05 -1.50
CA ARG A 83 -1.27 21.34 -0.23
C ARG A 83 -2.55 21.23 0.58
N ASP A 84 -3.26 22.34 0.76
CA ASP A 84 -4.47 22.39 1.58
C ASP A 84 -5.57 21.51 0.96
N PHE A 85 -5.69 21.52 -0.38
CA PHE A 85 -6.57 20.60 -1.11
C PHE A 85 -6.21 19.13 -0.90
N ILE A 86 -4.95 18.75 -1.04
CA ILE A 86 -4.49 17.36 -0.87
C ILE A 86 -4.72 16.88 0.58
N ILE A 87 -4.35 17.69 1.58
CA ILE A 87 -4.56 17.35 2.99
C ILE A 87 -6.05 17.19 3.31
N ALA A 88 -6.90 18.07 2.77
CA ALA A 88 -8.35 17.96 2.95
C ALA A 88 -8.89 16.64 2.37
N LYS A 89 -8.42 16.22 1.18
CA LYS A 89 -8.80 14.94 0.56
C LYS A 89 -8.25 13.72 1.30
N ALA A 90 -7.02 13.78 1.81
CA ALA A 90 -6.41 12.70 2.57
C ALA A 90 -7.13 12.45 3.90
N ARG A 91 -7.60 13.50 4.59
CA ARG A 91 -8.36 13.35 5.85
C ARG A 91 -9.73 12.70 5.65
N SER A 92 -10.34 12.91 4.49
CA SER A 92 -11.63 12.30 4.14
C SER A 92 -11.48 10.90 3.54
N TRP A 93 -10.26 10.38 3.44
CA TRP A 93 -9.99 9.07 2.87
C TRP A 93 -10.50 8.01 3.85
N SER A 94 -11.56 7.32 3.45
CA SER A 94 -12.11 6.17 4.16
C SER A 94 -12.28 5.04 3.15
N PHE A 95 -11.64 3.92 3.42
CA PHE A 95 -11.82 2.64 2.73
C PHE A 95 -12.02 1.57 3.78
#